data_AF-A0ABD5A244-F1
#
_entry.id   AF-A0ABD5A244-F1
#
_cell.length_a   1.000
_cell.length_b   1.000
_cell.length_c   1.000
_cell.angle_alpha   90.00
_cell.angle_beta   90.00
_cell.angle_gamma   90.00
#
_symmetry.space_group_name_H-M   'P 1'
#
loop_
_entity.id
_entity.type
_entity.pdbx_description
1 polymer ?
#
loop_
_entity_poly.entity_id
_entity_poly.type
_entity_poly.pdbx_seq_one_letter_code
_entity_poly.pdbx_strand_id
1 'polypeptide(L)'
;MTIGDLLRQYRINQNKTLQEFAGNIIDRSYSGKVERNIHQISAENLINLLRYNQIDAIEFIETLDPNYENYQSQIQIQRKIMEEAYY
;
A
#
# COMPACT_ATOMS: atom_id res chain seq x y z
N MET A 1 1.41 11.08 3.44
CA MET A 1 1.33 9.89 4.32
C MET A 1 2.45 8.94 3.92
N THR A 2 3.10 8.25 4.86
CA THR A 2 4.10 7.23 4.52
C THR A 2 3.50 5.82 4.55
N ILE A 3 4.23 4.83 4.02
CA ILE A 3 3.84 3.41 4.09
C ILE A 3 3.63 2.99 5.56
N GLY A 4 4.53 3.38 6.47
CA GLY A 4 4.43 3.03 7.88
C GLY A 4 3.20 3.65 8.55
N ASP A 5 2.90 4.91 8.24
CA ASP A 5 1.70 5.59 8.76
C ASP A 5 0.41 4.90 8.30
N LEU A 6 0.33 4.52 7.02
CA LEU A 6 -0.85 3.87 6.46
C LEU A 6 -1.02 2.45 7.00
N LEU A 7 0.06 1.66 7.10
CA LEU A 7 0.02 0.34 7.74
C LEU A 7 -0.50 0.42 9.18
N ARG A 8 -0.04 1.43 9.94
CA ARG A 8 -0.53 1.68 11.30
C ARG A 8 -2.03 1.99 11.33
N GLN A 9 -2.52 2.80 10.40
CA GLN A 9 -3.94 3.12 10.30
C GLN A 9 -4.78 1.87 10.03
N TYR A 10 -4.41 1.07 9.02
CA TYR A 10 -5.08 -0.20 8.73
C TYR A 10 -5.10 -1.12 9.94
N ARG A 11 -3.97 -1.27 10.63
CA ARG A 11 -3.88 -2.10 11.83
C ARG A 11 -4.84 -1.65 12.93
N ILE A 12 -4.87 -0.35 13.23
CA ILE A 12 -5.74 0.22 14.26
C ILE A 12 -7.21 0.07 13.86
N ASN A 13 -7.56 0.35 12.61
CA ASN A 13 -8.93 0.21 12.10
C ASN A 13 -9.43 -1.24 12.14
N GLN A 14 -8.53 -2.20 11.96
CA GLN A 14 -8.82 -3.63 12.11
C GLN A 14 -8.80 -4.11 13.57
N ASN A 15 -8.55 -3.24 14.55
CA ASN A 15 -8.40 -3.57 15.97
C ASN A 15 -7.34 -4.63 16.26
N LYS A 16 -6.26 -4.66 15.47
CA LYS A 16 -5.16 -5.63 15.64
C LYS A 16 -4.01 -5.08 16.47
N THR A 17 -3.45 -5.94 17.31
CA THR A 17 -2.13 -5.72 17.91
C THR A 17 -1.04 -5.81 16.85
N LEU A 18 0.16 -5.31 17.17
CA LEU A 18 1.34 -5.46 16.29
C LEU A 18 1.64 -6.93 15.97
N GLN A 19 1.38 -7.85 16.89
CA GLN A 19 1.63 -9.28 16.67
C GLN A 19 0.61 -9.87 15.69
N GLU A 20 -0.67 -9.56 15.87
CA GLU A 20 -1.74 -10.07 15.01
C GLU A 20 -1.63 -9.52 13.59
N PHE A 21 -1.21 -8.27 13.44
CA PHE A 21 -1.01 -7.62 12.15
C PHE A 21 0.22 -8.15 11.41
N ALA A 22 1.32 -8.36 12.14
CA ALA A 22 2.57 -8.89 11.58
C ALA A 22 2.45 -10.36 11.17
N GLY A 23 1.66 -11.14 11.92
CA GLY A 23 1.44 -12.57 11.65
C GLY A 23 2.75 -13.35 11.66
N ASN A 24 2.90 -14.21 10.66
CA ASN A 24 4.14 -14.93 10.35
C ASN A 24 4.95 -14.28 9.22
N ILE A 25 4.56 -13.06 8.79
CA ILE A 25 5.19 -12.39 7.64
C ILE A 25 6.45 -11.65 8.07
N ILE A 26 6.38 -10.95 9.20
CA ILE A 26 7.48 -10.21 9.79
C ILE A 26 7.42 -10.29 11.31
N ASP A 27 8.53 -10.02 11.99
CA ASP A 27 8.54 -9.98 13.45
C ASP A 27 7.79 -8.76 13.99
N ARG A 28 7.11 -8.92 15.12
CA ARG A 28 6.42 -7.81 15.83
C ARG A 28 7.29 -6.58 16.04
N SER A 29 8.55 -6.78 16.44
CA SER A 29 9.51 -5.69 16.65
C SER A 29 9.80 -4.93 15.35
N TYR A 30 9.94 -5.66 14.25
CA TYR A 30 10.14 -5.07 12.92
C TYR A 30 8.89 -4.32 12.46
N SER A 31 7.69 -4.90 12.57
CA SER A 31 6.41 -4.22 12.28
C SER A 31 6.28 -2.90 13.04
N GLY A 32 6.62 -2.89 14.33
CA GLY A 32 6.59 -1.67 15.14
C GLY A 32 7.65 -0.63 14.74
N LYS A 33 8.78 -1.02 14.16
CA LYS A 33 9.77 -0.08 13.61
C LYS A 33 9.35 0.47 12.24
N VAL A 34 8.68 -0.34 11.42
CA VAL A 34 8.09 0.08 10.15
C VAL A 34 6.99 1.12 10.40
N GLU A 35 6.04 0.85 11.29
CA GLU A 35 4.96 1.80 11.62
C GLU A 35 5.43 3.11 12.27
N ARG A 36 6.66 3.14 12.80
CA ARG A 36 7.30 4.35 13.33
C ARG A 36 8.21 5.04 12.31
N ASN A 37 8.25 4.54 11.07
CA ASN A 37 9.09 5.05 9.99
C ASN A 37 10.61 5.01 10.31
N ILE A 38 11.03 4.09 11.19
CA ILE A 38 12.44 3.89 11.58
C ILE A 38 13.11 2.87 10.65
N HIS A 39 12.35 1.91 10.11
CA HIS A 39 12.82 0.98 9.10
C HIS A 39 11.94 1.01 7.86
N GLN A 40 12.58 0.87 6.71
CA GLN A 40 11.90 0.55 5.46
C GLN A 40 11.43 -0.90 5.46
N ILE A 41 10.36 -1.16 4.72
CA ILE A 41 9.84 -2.50 4.42
C ILE A 41 10.17 -2.86 2.98
N SER A 42 10.58 -4.10 2.72
CA SER A 42 10.77 -4.58 1.35
C SER A 42 9.42 -4.68 0.64
N ALA A 43 9.43 -4.58 -0.70
CA ALA A 43 8.20 -4.73 -1.48
C ALA A 43 7.54 -6.10 -1.26
N GLU A 44 8.34 -7.17 -1.20
CA GLU A 44 7.84 -8.53 -0.93
C GLU A 44 7.13 -8.63 0.43
N ASN A 45 7.76 -8.12 1.50
CA ASN A 45 7.15 -8.14 2.84
C ASN A 45 5.90 -7.26 2.88
N LEU A 46 5.90 -6.11 2.20
CA LEU A 46 4.72 -5.25 2.11
C LEU A 46 3.56 -5.99 1.45
N ILE A 47 3.76 -6.56 0.26
CA ILE A 47 2.70 -7.28 -0.46
C ILE A 47 2.19 -8.48 0.35
N ASN A 48 3.08 -9.25 0.98
CA ASN A 48 2.68 -10.37 1.82
C ASN A 48 1.89 -9.93 3.06
N LEU A 49 2.28 -8.81 3.69
CA LEU A 49 1.61 -8.26 4.86
C LEU A 49 0.21 -7.72 4.50
N LEU A 50 0.06 -7.05 3.35
CA LEU A 50 -1.23 -6.57 2.86
C LEU A 50 -2.18 -7.76 2.58
N ARG A 51 -1.71 -8.78 1.86
CA ARG A 51 -2.48 -10.00 1.59
C ARG A 51 -2.92 -10.71 2.86
N TYR A 52 -2.00 -10.90 3.80
CA TYR A 52 -2.30 -11.53 5.10
C TYR A 52 -3.38 -10.76 5.88
N ASN A 53 -3.39 -9.43 5.79
CA ASN A 53 -4.39 -8.59 6.45
C ASN A 53 -5.64 -8.28 5.60
N GLN A 54 -5.80 -8.92 4.43
CA GLN A 54 -6.91 -8.70 3.50
C GLN A 54 -7.05 -7.23 3.08
N ILE A 55 -5.91 -6.56 2.87
CA ILE A 55 -5.84 -5.18 2.37
C ILE A 55 -5.54 -5.26 0.87
N ASP A 56 -6.36 -4.59 0.06
CA ASP A 56 -6.12 -4.52 -1.38
C ASP A 56 -4.88 -3.65 -1.67
N ALA A 57 -3.99 -4.16 -2.50
CA ALA A 57 -2.72 -3.50 -2.78
C ALA A 57 -2.90 -2.24 -3.64
N ILE A 58 -3.91 -2.21 -4.52
CA ILE A 58 -4.19 -1.05 -5.36
C ILE A 58 -4.81 0.05 -4.50
N GLU A 59 -5.83 -0.28 -3.69
CA GLU A 59 -6.45 0.65 -2.75
C GLU A 59 -5.41 1.25 -1.78
N PHE A 60 -4.49 0.41 -1.28
CA PHE A 60 -3.41 0.88 -0.41
C PHE A 60 -2.52 1.93 -1.10
N ILE A 61 -2.16 1.71 -2.36
CA ILE A 61 -1.32 2.65 -3.14
C ILE A 61 -2.08 3.92 -3.50
N GLU A 62 -3.34 3.81 -3.89
CA GLU A 62 -4.24 4.95 -4.15
C GLU A 62 -4.38 5.85 -2.92
N THR A 63 -4.54 5.23 -1.74
CA THR A 63 -4.62 5.98 -0.48
C THR A 63 -3.26 6.63 -0.15
N LEU A 64 -2.15 5.97 -0.48
CA LEU A 64 -0.80 6.46 -0.21
C LEU A 64 -0.43 7.68 -1.07
N ASP A 65 -0.82 7.66 -2.35
CA ASP A 65 -0.61 8.74 -3.30
C ASP A 65 -1.94 9.19 -3.93
N PRO A 66 -2.57 10.26 -3.40
CA PRO A 66 -3.82 10.80 -3.93
C PRO A 66 -3.74 11.26 -5.39
N ASN A 67 -2.54 11.46 -5.94
CA ASN A 67 -2.36 11.82 -7.35
C ASN A 67 -2.32 10.60 -8.27
N TYR A 68 -2.32 9.38 -7.72
CA TYR A 68 -2.28 8.14 -8.50
C TYR A 68 -3.47 8.02 -9.46
N GLU A 69 -4.69 8.34 -9.02
CA GLU A 69 -5.88 8.36 -9.89
C GLU A 69 -5.74 9.34 -11.06
N ASN A 70 -5.16 10.53 -10.81
CA ASN A 70 -4.91 11.52 -11.84
C ASN A 70 -3.90 11.01 -12.87
N TYR A 71 -2.86 10.30 -12.42
CA TYR A 71 -1.87 9.69 -13.31
C TYR A 71 -2.49 8.57 -14.18
N GLN A 72 -3.30 7.69 -13.58
CA GLN A 72 -4.02 6.64 -14.31
C GLN A 72 -4.98 7.21 -15.35
N SER A 73 -5.70 8.27 -14.99
CA SER A 73 -6.60 8.98 -15.90
C SER A 73 -5.86 9.58 -17.09
N GLN A 74 -4.70 10.20 -16.86
CA GLN A 74 -3.86 10.74 -17.93
C GLN A 74 -3.36 9.66 -18.89
N ILE A 75 -2.94 8.50 -18.38
CA ILE A 75 -2.53 7.36 -19.23
C ILE A 75 -3.68 6.89 -20.11
N GLN A 76 -4.90 6.80 -19.57
CA GLN A 76 -6.06 6.37 -20.33
C GLN A 76 -6.43 7.37 -21.45
N ILE A 77 -6.37 8.67 -21.15
CA ILE A 77 -6.58 9.71 -22.15
C ILE A 77 -5.53 9.62 -23.27
N GLN A 78 -4.26 9.45 -22.91
CA GLN A 78 -3.18 9.28 -23.90
C GLN A 78 -3.39 8.05 -24.79
N ARG A 79 -3.77 6.92 -24.21
CA ARG A 79 -4.10 5.70 -24.98
C ARG A 79 -5.24 5.94 -25.96
N LYS A 80 -6.31 6.60 -25.52
CA LYS A 80 -7.45 6.92 -26.38
C LYS A 80 -7.05 7.83 -27.55
N ILE A 81 -6.24 8.86 -27.30
CA ILE A 81 -5.73 9.75 -28.37
C ILE A 81 -4.86 8.96 -29.36
N MET A 82 -4.02 8.05 -28.88
CA MET A 82 -3.17 7.22 -29.74
C MET A 82 -4.01 6.25 -30.60
N GLU A 83 -5.05 5.66 -30.03
CA GLU A 83 -5.99 4.81 -30.76
C GLU A 83 -6.72 5.60 -31.85
N GLU A 84 -7.26 6.78 -31.51
CA GLU A 84 -7.94 7.67 -32.47
C GLU A 84 -7.02 8.16 -33.60
N ALA A 85 -5.73 8.37 -33.33
CA ALA A 85 -4.76 8.81 -34.33
C ALA A 85 -4.27 7.67 -35.26
N TYR A 86 -4.52 6.40 -34.89
CA TYR A 86 -4.12 5.23 -35.66
C TYR A 86 -5.19 4.81 -36.69
N TYR A 87 -6.45 5.15 -36.45
CA TYR A 87 -7.59 4.92 -37.35
C TYR A 87 -7.88 6.15 -38.22
#